data_AF-A0A165RJ62-F1
#
_entry.id   AF-A0A165RJ62-F1
#
_cell.length_a   1.000
_cell.length_b   1.000
_cell.length_c   1.000
_cell.angle_alpha   90.00
_cell.angle_beta   90.00
_cell.angle_gamma   90.00
#
_symmetry.space_group_name_H-M   'P 1'
#
loop_
_entity.id
_entity.type
_entity.pdbx_description
1 polymer ?
#
loop_
_entity_poly.entity_id
_entity_poly.type
_entity_poly.pdbx_seq_one_letter_code
_entity_poly.pdbx_strand_id
1 'polypeptide(L)'
;MDQQQIEDIFNRTFAGLSLFYRDCELSQNLIDKYQVGQIIQERGFTDATYKGGGLATNLRYLIASAHAKDVAALVPQMEEYGLVMLSSQSFFKVLDILKVENKTQILLLEIPEDTVEFFENNSSNIEEQIIEKAKENFNAKVNSESIPCLLNQEWKDRTALPLGMSDSGEFFI
;
A
#
# COMPACT_ATOMS: atom_id res chain seq x y z
N MET A 1 1.36 -1.46 -27.99
CA MET A 1 2.56 -0.78 -27.45
C MET A 1 3.79 -1.43 -28.02
N ASP A 2 4.82 -0.64 -28.33
CA ASP A 2 6.14 -1.15 -28.70
C ASP A 2 6.99 -1.48 -27.45
N GLN A 3 8.15 -2.08 -27.66
CA GLN A 3 9.04 -2.50 -26.58
C GLN A 3 9.56 -1.33 -25.72
N GLN A 4 9.81 -0.18 -26.34
CA GLN A 4 10.33 1.00 -25.64
C GLN A 4 9.27 1.60 -24.72
N GLN A 5 8.01 1.66 -25.17
CA GLN A 5 6.88 2.07 -24.35
C GLN A 5 6.69 1.14 -23.14
N ILE A 6 6.83 -0.18 -23.33
CA ILE A 6 6.75 -1.13 -22.21
C ILE A 6 7.89 -0.88 -21.23
N GLU A 7 9.13 -0.71 -21.71
CA GLU A 7 10.29 -0.45 -20.86
C GLU A 7 10.13 0.85 -20.05
N ASP A 8 9.60 1.91 -20.67
CA ASP A 8 9.32 3.19 -20.00
C ASP A 8 8.27 3.04 -18.89
N ILE A 9 7.20 2.28 -19.12
CA ILE A 9 6.18 1.98 -18.09
C ILE A 9 6.81 1.23 -16.92
N PHE A 10 7.64 0.23 -17.20
CA PHE A 10 8.33 -0.54 -16.17
C PHE A 10 9.30 0.33 -15.37
N ASN A 11 10.09 1.16 -16.04
CA ASN A 11 11.02 2.08 -15.38
C ASN A 11 10.27 3.06 -14.46
N ARG A 12 9.17 3.65 -14.93
CA ARG A 12 8.35 4.58 -14.14
C ARG A 12 7.67 3.92 -12.93
N THR A 13 7.34 2.64 -13.03
CA THR A 13 6.62 1.93 -11.97
C THR A 13 7.57 1.29 -10.95
N PHE A 14 8.67 0.71 -11.41
CA PHE A 14 9.52 -0.16 -10.59
C PHE A 14 10.89 0.43 -10.24
N ALA A 15 11.39 1.45 -10.93
CA ALA A 15 12.69 2.01 -10.60
C ALA A 15 12.63 2.76 -9.26
N GLY A 16 13.43 2.32 -8.27
CA GLY A 16 13.42 2.91 -6.93
C GLY A 16 12.29 2.42 -6.02
N LEU A 17 11.54 1.40 -6.44
CA LEU A 17 10.43 0.84 -5.67
C LEU A 17 10.83 0.44 -4.25
N SER A 18 10.05 0.88 -3.28
CA SER A 18 10.20 0.56 -1.87
C SER A 18 8.85 0.12 -1.28
N LEU A 19 8.89 -0.52 -0.10
CA LEU A 19 7.69 -0.98 0.61
C LEU A 19 7.39 -0.08 1.81
N PHE A 20 6.14 0.37 1.89
CA PHE A 20 5.63 1.21 2.96
C PHE A 20 4.42 0.55 3.62
N TYR A 21 4.20 0.86 4.89
CA TYR A 21 3.23 0.20 5.74
C TYR A 21 2.15 1.20 6.15
N ARG A 22 0.89 0.83 5.98
CA ARG A 22 -0.26 1.55 6.53
C ARG A 22 -1.16 0.56 7.25
N ASP A 23 -1.07 0.57 8.58
CA ASP A 23 -1.89 -0.27 9.44
C ASP A 23 -3.14 0.49 9.86
N CYS A 24 -4.28 -0.17 9.80
CA CYS A 24 -5.56 0.38 10.22
C CYS A 24 -6.51 -0.72 10.68
N GLU A 25 -7.58 -0.33 11.38
CA GLU A 25 -8.64 -1.22 11.81
C GLU A 25 -9.87 -0.96 10.95
N LEU A 26 -10.30 -1.94 10.15
CA LEU A 26 -11.49 -1.83 9.30
C LEU A 26 -12.48 -2.95 9.58
N SER A 27 -13.76 -2.71 9.34
CA SER A 27 -14.74 -3.80 9.40
C SER A 27 -14.52 -4.82 8.28
N GLN A 28 -14.75 -6.09 8.58
CA GLN A 28 -14.49 -7.20 7.63
C GLN A 28 -15.22 -7.04 6.29
N ASN A 29 -16.42 -6.44 6.30
CA ASN A 29 -17.18 -6.14 5.09
C ASN A 29 -16.49 -5.13 4.15
N LEU A 30 -15.62 -4.25 4.66
CA LEU A 30 -14.80 -3.35 3.83
C LEU A 30 -13.58 -4.11 3.30
N ILE A 31 -12.92 -4.88 4.16
CA ILE A 31 -11.75 -5.70 3.79
C ILE A 31 -12.10 -6.68 2.65
N ASP A 32 -13.26 -7.32 2.71
CA ASP A 32 -13.68 -8.32 1.74
C ASP A 32 -14.09 -7.73 0.37
N LYS A 33 -14.14 -6.39 0.23
CA LYS A 33 -14.42 -5.75 -1.07
C LYS A 33 -13.21 -5.74 -2.01
N TYR A 34 -11.99 -5.80 -1.46
CA TYR A 34 -10.79 -5.80 -2.29
C TYR A 34 -10.62 -7.13 -3.00
N GLN A 35 -10.22 -7.08 -4.27
CA GLN A 35 -9.96 -8.26 -5.09
C GLN A 35 -8.56 -8.19 -5.70
N VAL A 36 -7.86 -9.33 -5.75
CA VAL A 36 -6.57 -9.41 -6.46
C VAL A 36 -6.77 -9.08 -7.93
N GLY A 37 -5.88 -8.25 -8.48
CA GLY A 37 -5.94 -7.71 -9.84
C GLY A 37 -6.80 -6.45 -9.97
N GLN A 38 -7.58 -6.09 -8.95
CA GLN A 38 -8.38 -4.86 -8.96
C GLN A 38 -7.46 -3.63 -8.98
N ILE A 39 -7.83 -2.62 -9.76
CA ILE A 39 -7.25 -1.29 -9.67
C ILE A 39 -8.21 -0.39 -8.88
N ILE A 40 -7.65 0.35 -7.93
CA ILE A 40 -8.37 1.31 -7.08
C ILE A 40 -7.71 2.69 -7.22
N GLN A 41 -8.52 3.75 -7.14
CA GLN A 41 -8.02 5.13 -7.11
C GLN A 41 -8.21 5.71 -5.72
N GLU A 42 -7.15 6.21 -5.10
CA GLU A 42 -7.27 6.97 -3.85
C GLU A 42 -7.41 8.46 -4.16
N ARG A 43 -8.48 9.10 -3.67
CA ARG A 43 -8.74 10.53 -3.93
C ARG A 43 -7.95 11.45 -3.00
N GLY A 44 -7.65 10.99 -1.79
CA GLY A 44 -6.87 11.72 -0.79
C GLY A 44 -5.37 11.44 -0.86
N PHE A 45 -4.59 12.13 -0.04
CA PHE A 45 -3.20 11.75 0.19
C PHE A 45 -3.15 10.43 0.96
N THR A 46 -2.18 9.58 0.64
CA THR A 46 -1.95 8.34 1.37
C THR A 46 -0.78 8.52 2.33
N ASP A 47 -1.08 8.71 3.60
CA ASP A 47 -0.10 8.62 4.68
C ASP A 47 0.24 7.14 4.95
N ALA A 48 1.55 6.84 5.03
CA ALA A 48 2.10 5.55 5.37
C ALA A 48 3.45 5.73 6.08
N THR A 49 4.06 4.64 6.56
CA THR A 49 5.38 4.67 7.20
C THR A 49 6.37 3.76 6.50
N TYR A 50 7.65 4.11 6.51
CA TYR A 50 8.73 3.17 6.14
C TYR A 50 9.09 2.18 7.26
N LYS A 51 8.50 2.33 8.47
CA LYS A 51 8.79 1.50 9.63
C LYS A 51 7.91 0.24 9.65
N GLY A 52 8.49 -0.92 9.35
CA GLY A 52 7.76 -2.20 9.30
C GLY A 52 7.98 -3.09 10.52
N GLY A 53 6.97 -3.22 11.38
CA GLY A 53 6.95 -4.11 12.55
C GLY A 53 5.75 -5.07 12.58
N GLY A 54 5.41 -5.56 13.78
CA GLY A 54 4.20 -6.34 14.02
C GLY A 54 2.91 -5.60 13.67
N LEU A 55 1.85 -6.36 13.39
CA LEU A 55 0.54 -5.82 13.04
C LEU A 55 -0.38 -5.92 14.26
N ALA A 56 -0.73 -4.79 14.86
CA ALA A 56 -1.62 -4.70 16.02
C ALA A 56 -3.11 -4.64 15.65
N THR A 57 -3.43 -4.10 14.47
CA THR A 57 -4.80 -3.98 13.94
C THR A 57 -5.15 -5.20 13.08
N ASN A 58 -6.36 -5.24 12.54
CA ASN A 58 -6.78 -6.32 11.66
C ASN A 58 -6.36 -6.17 10.18
N LEU A 59 -5.89 -4.99 9.75
CA LEU A 59 -5.51 -4.72 8.37
C LEU A 59 -4.18 -3.97 8.23
N ARG A 60 -3.37 -4.41 7.26
CA ARG A 60 -2.21 -3.69 6.72
C ARG A 60 -2.36 -3.50 5.22
N TYR A 61 -2.26 -2.27 4.76
CA TYR A 61 -1.88 -2.00 3.37
C TYR A 61 -0.36 -1.99 3.30
N LEU A 62 0.21 -2.94 2.57
CA LEU A 62 1.62 -2.93 2.19
C LEU A 62 1.71 -2.28 0.81
N ILE A 63 2.29 -1.09 0.74
CA ILE A 63 2.28 -0.24 -0.45
C ILE A 63 3.67 -0.30 -1.09
N ALA A 64 3.74 -0.87 -2.29
CA ALA A 64 4.90 -0.81 -3.16
C ALA A 64 4.82 0.46 -4.02
N SER A 65 5.76 1.37 -3.84
CA SER A 65 5.78 2.66 -4.56
C SER A 65 7.19 3.15 -4.79
N ALA A 66 7.41 3.79 -5.94
CA ALA A 66 8.62 4.53 -6.29
C ALA A 66 8.49 6.05 -6.04
N HIS A 67 7.29 6.53 -5.70
CA HIS A 67 6.96 7.97 -5.68
C HIS A 67 6.57 8.50 -4.30
N ALA A 68 6.54 7.65 -3.27
CA ALA A 68 6.30 8.08 -1.90
C ALA A 68 7.35 9.11 -1.46
N LYS A 69 6.89 10.26 -0.97
CA LYS A 69 7.75 11.34 -0.49
C LYS A 69 8.04 11.15 0.99
N ASP A 70 9.31 11.21 1.36
CA ASP A 70 9.73 11.18 2.76
C ASP A 70 9.39 12.52 3.43
N VAL A 71 8.28 12.55 4.15
CA VAL A 71 7.83 13.73 4.91
C VAL A 71 8.65 13.87 6.19
N ALA A 72 9.05 12.76 6.80
CA ALA A 72 9.93 12.75 7.97
C ALA A 72 11.26 13.46 7.71
N ALA A 73 11.83 13.34 6.50
CA ALA A 73 13.04 14.07 6.12
C ALA A 73 12.86 15.59 6.01
N LEU A 74 11.63 16.07 5.79
CA LEU A 74 11.31 17.49 5.58
C LEU A 74 10.72 18.16 6.84
N VAL A 75 10.05 17.37 7.68
CA VAL A 75 9.30 17.83 8.85
C VAL A 75 9.76 17.02 10.07
N PRO A 76 10.68 17.54 10.90
CA PRO A 76 11.30 16.78 12.00
C PRO A 76 10.31 16.16 12.98
N GLN A 77 9.14 16.77 13.19
CA GLN A 77 8.09 16.23 14.04
C GLN A 77 7.51 14.89 13.53
N MET A 78 7.68 14.58 12.25
CA MET A 78 7.15 13.37 11.62
C MET A 78 8.17 12.22 11.57
N GLU A 79 9.43 12.46 11.99
CA GLU A 79 10.50 11.45 12.03
C GLU A 79 10.19 10.28 12.97
N GLU A 80 9.50 10.57 14.08
CA GLU A 80 9.05 9.55 15.03
C GLU A 80 8.17 8.50 14.33
N TYR A 81 7.28 8.93 13.44
CA TYR A 81 6.41 8.05 12.67
C TYR A 81 7.12 7.44 11.45
N GLY A 82 8.21 8.06 10.97
CA GLY A 82 8.79 7.71 9.68
C GLY A 82 7.79 7.93 8.54
N LEU A 83 7.06 9.04 8.59
CA LEU A 83 5.97 9.35 7.68
C LEU A 83 6.47 9.51 6.25
N VAL A 84 5.84 8.76 5.35
CA VAL A 84 5.87 8.99 3.91
C VAL A 84 4.47 9.33 3.43
N MET A 85 4.40 10.04 2.31
CA MET A 85 3.13 10.44 1.71
C MET A 85 3.13 10.16 0.21
N LEU A 86 2.08 9.50 -0.25
CA LEU A 86 1.75 9.41 -1.67
C LEU A 86 0.70 10.47 -2.02
N SER A 87 0.75 10.95 -3.27
CA SER A 87 -0.12 11.99 -3.80
C SER A 87 -1.59 11.60 -3.79
N SER A 88 -2.47 12.60 -3.75
CA SER A 88 -3.87 12.43 -4.15
C SER A 88 -4.00 11.93 -5.58
N GLN A 89 -5.07 11.21 -5.87
CA GLN A 89 -5.38 10.61 -7.19
C GLN A 89 -4.41 9.49 -7.60
N SER A 90 -3.64 8.91 -6.67
CA SER A 90 -2.80 7.75 -6.96
C SER A 90 -3.66 6.52 -7.28
N PHE A 91 -3.22 5.76 -8.27
CA PHE A 91 -3.81 4.48 -8.64
C PHE A 91 -3.00 3.33 -8.05
N PHE A 92 -3.70 2.33 -7.54
CA PHE A 92 -3.08 1.14 -6.97
C PHE A 92 -3.66 -0.12 -7.61
N LYS A 93 -2.79 -1.03 -8.05
CA LYS A 93 -3.19 -2.41 -8.36
C LYS A 93 -3.05 -3.27 -7.11
N VAL A 94 -4.11 -4.00 -6.76
CA VAL A 94 -4.08 -5.00 -5.68
C VAL A 94 -3.33 -6.23 -6.20
N LEU A 95 -2.10 -6.44 -5.75
CA LEU A 95 -1.27 -7.56 -6.21
C LEU A 95 -1.57 -8.86 -5.48
N ASP A 96 -1.85 -8.79 -4.18
CA ASP A 96 -2.10 -9.98 -3.36
C ASP A 96 -2.88 -9.62 -2.08
N ILE A 97 -3.60 -10.60 -1.54
CA ILE A 97 -4.31 -10.48 -0.27
C ILE A 97 -3.97 -11.69 0.60
N LEU A 98 -3.32 -11.44 1.73
CA LEU A 98 -2.83 -12.44 2.66
C LEU A 98 -3.64 -12.39 3.94
N LYS A 99 -4.10 -13.55 4.42
CA LYS A 99 -4.80 -13.67 5.70
C LYS A 99 -4.04 -14.62 6.61
N VAL A 100 -3.70 -14.16 7.81
CA VAL A 100 -3.13 -14.96 8.90
C VAL A 100 -3.98 -14.71 10.14
N GLU A 101 -4.69 -15.73 10.60
CA GLU A 101 -5.67 -15.61 11.69
C GLU A 101 -6.71 -14.52 11.39
N ASN A 102 -6.83 -13.50 12.26
CA ASN A 102 -7.71 -12.35 12.11
C ASN A 102 -7.03 -11.13 11.47
N LYS A 103 -5.83 -11.29 10.91
CA LYS A 103 -5.03 -10.21 10.33
C LYS A 103 -4.93 -10.36 8.82
N THR A 104 -5.15 -9.26 8.11
CA THR A 104 -5.10 -9.21 6.65
C THR A 104 -3.98 -8.26 6.20
N GLN A 105 -3.22 -8.65 5.18
CA GLN A 105 -2.36 -7.75 4.42
C GLN A 105 -2.87 -7.65 2.99
N ILE A 106 -3.09 -6.43 2.52
CA ILE A 106 -3.40 -6.12 1.13
C ILE A 106 -2.15 -5.48 0.53
N LEU A 107 -1.54 -6.17 -0.44
CA LEU A 107 -0.38 -5.66 -1.17
C LEU A 107 -0.87 -4.79 -2.33
N LEU A 108 -0.47 -3.52 -2.33
CA LEU A 108 -0.81 -2.53 -3.33
C LEU A 108 0.46 -2.14 -4.11
N LEU A 109 0.36 -2.05 -5.43
CA LEU A 109 1.38 -1.45 -6.29
C LEU A 109 0.87 -0.11 -6.79
N GLU A 110 1.56 0.97 -6.45
CA GLU A 110 1.30 2.26 -7.08
C GLU A 110 1.68 2.21 -8.56
N ILE A 111 0.75 2.62 -9.42
CA ILE A 111 0.95 2.70 -10.86
C ILE A 111 0.61 4.12 -11.36
N PRO A 112 1.32 4.62 -12.39
CA PRO A 112 0.93 5.86 -13.04
C PRO A 112 -0.48 5.79 -13.67
N GLU A 113 -1.21 6.90 -13.66
CA GLU A 113 -2.57 6.99 -14.20
C GLU A 113 -2.66 6.58 -15.69
N ASP A 114 -1.70 7.02 -16.50
CA ASP A 114 -1.64 6.73 -17.93
C ASP A 114 -1.25 5.28 -18.26
N THR A 115 -0.98 4.45 -17.24
CA THR A 115 -0.62 3.03 -17.40
C THR A 115 -1.66 2.09 -16.80
N VAL A 116 -2.79 2.60 -16.31
CA VAL A 116 -3.90 1.80 -15.73
C VAL A 116 -4.33 0.70 -16.69
N GLU A 117 -4.72 1.03 -17.93
CA GLU A 117 -5.17 0.05 -18.94
C GLU A 117 -4.11 -1.04 -19.20
N PHE A 118 -2.82 -0.69 -19.15
CA PHE A 118 -1.75 -1.67 -19.30
C PHE A 118 -1.74 -2.67 -18.12
N PHE A 119 -1.80 -2.18 -16.88
CA PHE A 119 -1.74 -3.03 -15.69
C PHE A 119 -3.03 -3.79 -15.39
N GLU A 120 -4.19 -3.37 -15.93
CA GLU A 120 -5.43 -4.15 -15.90
C GLU A 120 -5.30 -5.46 -16.68
N ASN A 121 -4.60 -5.41 -17.81
CA ASN A 121 -4.56 -6.50 -18.77
C ASN A 121 -3.26 -7.31 -18.71
N ASN A 122 -2.26 -6.84 -17.97
CA ASN A 122 -0.93 -7.45 -17.92
C ASN A 122 -0.44 -7.64 -16.49
N SER A 123 0.41 -8.65 -16.31
CA SER A 123 1.21 -8.87 -15.11
C SER A 123 2.67 -9.07 -15.51
N SER A 124 3.57 -8.97 -14.54
CA SER A 124 5.00 -9.07 -14.74
C SER A 124 5.68 -9.98 -13.72
N ASN A 125 6.83 -10.54 -14.09
CA ASN A 125 7.66 -11.31 -13.16
C ASN A 125 8.15 -10.45 -11.97
N ILE A 126 8.19 -9.12 -12.12
CA ILE A 126 8.54 -8.20 -11.04
C ILE A 126 7.41 -8.16 -10.00
N GLU A 127 6.15 -8.13 -10.42
CA GLU A 127 4.99 -8.24 -9.53
C GLU A 127 5.05 -9.55 -8.72
N GLU A 128 5.37 -10.68 -9.36
CA GLU A 128 5.52 -11.97 -8.67
C GLU A 128 6.60 -11.94 -7.58
N GLN A 129 7.77 -11.36 -7.87
CA GLN A 129 8.86 -11.20 -6.89
C GLN A 129 8.46 -10.29 -5.71
N ILE A 130 7.71 -9.22 -5.97
CA ILE A 130 7.18 -8.34 -4.92
C ILE A 130 6.21 -9.11 -4.04
N ILE A 131 5.31 -9.91 -4.65
CA ILE A 131 4.34 -10.75 -3.93
C ILE A 131 5.06 -11.76 -3.02
N GLU A 132 6.05 -12.49 -3.53
CA GLU A 132 6.82 -13.46 -2.73
C GLU A 132 7.50 -12.79 -1.54
N LYS A 133 8.19 -11.67 -1.77
CA LYS A 133 8.85 -10.91 -0.70
C LYS A 133 7.85 -10.35 0.32
N ALA A 134 6.67 -9.92 -0.12
CA ALA A 134 5.61 -9.44 0.76
C ALA A 134 5.04 -10.55 1.63
N LYS A 135 4.86 -11.77 1.08
CA LYS A 135 4.42 -12.97 1.80
C LYS A 135 5.40 -13.36 2.90
N GLU A 136 6.68 -13.46 2.55
CA GLU A 136 7.75 -13.79 3.49
C GLU A 136 7.81 -12.78 4.63
N ASN A 137 7.81 -11.47 4.31
CA ASN A 137 7.86 -10.41 5.30
C ASN A 137 6.65 -10.41 6.22
N PHE A 138 5.44 -10.63 5.68
CA PHE A 138 4.23 -10.64 6.48
C PHE A 138 4.23 -11.80 7.46
N ASN A 139 4.50 -13.02 7.00
CA ASN A 139 4.55 -14.20 7.86
C ASN A 139 5.62 -14.08 8.95
N ALA A 140 6.77 -13.47 8.64
CA ALA A 140 7.84 -13.26 9.61
C ALA A 140 7.50 -12.21 10.69
N LYS A 141 6.71 -11.18 10.35
CA LYS A 141 6.49 -10.02 11.21
C LYS A 141 5.11 -9.95 11.86
N VAL A 142 4.08 -10.57 11.30
CA VAL A 142 2.66 -10.35 11.66
C VAL A 142 2.38 -10.48 13.17
N ASN A 143 3.11 -11.37 13.86
CA ASN A 143 2.99 -11.63 15.30
C ASN A 143 4.18 -11.12 16.14
N SER A 144 5.11 -10.38 15.54
CA SER A 144 6.17 -9.68 16.26
C SER A 144 5.61 -8.48 17.03
N GLU A 145 6.45 -7.86 17.86
CA GLU A 145 6.08 -6.61 18.55
C GLU A 145 5.76 -5.50 17.54
N SER A 146 4.69 -4.77 17.85
CA SER A 146 4.27 -3.61 17.07
C SER A 146 5.08 -2.39 17.47
N ILE A 147 5.23 -1.43 16.56
CA ILE A 147 6.05 -0.24 16.79
C ILE A 147 5.27 0.75 17.67
N PRO A 148 5.75 1.09 18.89
CA PRO A 148 4.94 1.83 19.86
C PRO A 148 4.42 3.19 19.38
N CYS A 149 5.24 3.96 18.66
CA CYS A 149 4.83 5.28 18.15
C CYS A 149 3.69 5.19 17.12
N LEU A 150 3.55 4.05 16.42
CA LEU A 150 2.47 3.83 15.45
C LEU A 150 1.17 3.35 16.11
N LEU A 151 1.13 3.21 17.43
CA LEU A 151 -0.06 2.76 18.17
C LEU A 151 -0.82 3.90 18.85
N ASN A 152 -0.29 5.11 18.82
CA ASN A 152 -0.93 6.28 19.40
C ASN A 152 -2.16 6.72 18.57
N GLN A 153 -3.00 7.56 19.16
CA GLN A 153 -4.25 7.97 18.51
C GLN A 153 -4.01 8.86 17.28
N GLU A 154 -3.00 9.73 17.32
CA GLU A 154 -2.67 10.62 16.20
C GLU A 154 -2.36 9.83 14.93
N TRP A 155 -1.51 8.80 15.03
CA TRP A 155 -1.19 7.95 13.88
C TRP A 155 -2.40 7.15 13.42
N LYS A 156 -3.16 6.58 14.35
CA LYS A 156 -4.37 5.81 14.02
C LYS A 156 -5.40 6.65 13.28
N ASP A 157 -5.61 7.91 13.69
CA ASP A 157 -6.54 8.81 13.02
C ASP A 157 -6.09 9.14 11.59
N ARG A 158 -4.77 9.28 11.36
CA ARG A 158 -4.20 9.51 10.01
C ARG A 158 -4.44 8.34 9.05
N THR A 159 -4.38 7.11 9.54
CA THR A 159 -4.46 5.91 8.70
C THR A 159 -5.82 5.21 8.71
N ALA A 160 -6.79 5.72 9.48
CA ALA A 160 -8.06 5.05 9.78
C ALA A 160 -8.94 4.73 8.56
N LEU A 161 -8.87 5.53 7.49
CA LEU A 161 -9.76 5.38 6.34
C LEU A 161 -9.29 4.26 5.40
N PRO A 162 -10.23 3.52 4.77
CA PRO A 162 -9.90 2.56 3.71
C PRO A 162 -9.26 3.29 2.52
N LEU A 163 -8.37 2.59 1.80
CA LEU A 163 -7.80 3.11 0.56
C LEU A 163 -8.67 2.76 -0.65
N GLY A 164 -8.91 3.75 -1.49
CA GLY A 164 -9.60 3.60 -2.77
C GLY A 164 -11.12 3.49 -2.69
N MET A 165 -11.72 3.62 -1.51
CA MET A 165 -13.17 3.58 -1.34
C MET A 165 -13.64 4.49 -0.19
N SER A 166 -14.94 4.78 -0.18
CA SER A 166 -15.59 5.47 0.95
C SER A 166 -15.65 4.59 2.20
N ASP A 167 -16.04 5.20 3.32
CA ASP A 167 -16.39 4.52 4.57
C ASP A 167 -17.64 3.60 4.45
N SER A 168 -18.51 3.86 3.46
CA SER A 168 -19.60 2.96 3.05
C SER A 168 -19.14 1.82 2.13
N GLY A 169 -17.88 1.85 1.69
CA GLY A 169 -17.26 0.86 0.82
C GLY A 169 -17.59 1.02 -0.66
N GLU A 170 -17.95 2.21 -1.11
CA GLU A 170 -18.08 2.53 -2.54
C GLU A 170 -16.71 2.91 -3.10
N PHE A 171 -16.20 2.14 -4.06
CA PHE A 171 -14.91 2.45 -4.69
C PHE A 171 -14.98 3.78 -5.43
N PHE A 172 -13.90 4.56 -5.32
CA PHE A 172 -13.70 5.76 -6.10
C PHE A 172 -13.27 5.33 -7.51
N ILE A 173 -14.25 5.07 -8.37
CA ILE A 173 -14.05 4.94 -9.81
C ILE A 173 -13.75 6.30 -10.46
#